data_AF-A0A967QTC3-F1
#
_entry.id   AF-A0A967QTC3-F1
#
_cell.length_a   1.000
_cell.length_b   1.000
_cell.length_c   1.000
_cell.angle_alpha   90.00
_cell.angle_beta   90.00
_cell.angle_gamma   90.00
#
_symmetry.space_group_name_H-M   'P 1'
#
loop_
_entity.id
_entity.type
_entity.pdbx_description
1 polymer ?
#
loop_
_entity_poly.entity_id
_entity_poly.type
_entity_poly.pdbx_seq_one_letter_code
_entity_poly.pdbx_strand_id
1 'polypeptide(L)'
;MRAIPLAVVAALCAVPGPPGLVRAAEAPRGRASAESAECTDQKVVFDVAAGGVERVNAVLDRASHISEPTGAGPFDTAVGPVLHGDEIPFFAVGSFEDRRRLMVGAQSLTVGGVIELRMCRVAADARATRRRTSTGSSP
;
A
#
# COMPACT_ATOMS: atom_id res chain seq x y z
N MET A 1 51.28 17.76 62.68
CA MET A 1 49.92 17.73 62.10
C MET A 1 49.93 18.42 60.75
N ARG A 2 49.99 17.66 59.66
CA ARG A 2 49.70 18.13 58.28
C ARG A 2 49.08 16.94 57.54
N ALA A 3 47.79 17.04 57.29
CA ALA A 3 46.97 15.99 56.69
C ALA A 3 47.21 15.92 55.17
N ILE A 4 47.37 14.70 54.67
CA ILE A 4 47.42 14.36 53.24
C ILE A 4 45.97 14.28 52.76
N PRO A 5 45.53 15.02 51.71
CA PRO A 5 44.18 14.86 51.20
C PRO A 5 44.09 13.57 50.40
N LEU A 6 43.10 12.79 50.83
CA LEU A 6 42.65 11.50 50.33
C LEU A 6 42.32 11.56 48.83
N ALA A 7 42.90 10.61 48.13
CA ALA A 7 42.66 10.19 46.76
C ALA A 7 41.25 10.49 46.22
N VAL A 8 41.28 11.15 45.07
CA VAL A 8 40.24 11.17 44.03
C VAL A 8 39.78 9.74 43.75
N VAL A 9 38.58 9.38 44.19
CA VAL A 9 37.79 8.26 43.64
C VAL A 9 36.51 8.87 43.10
N ALA A 10 36.64 9.54 41.96
CA ALA A 10 35.52 10.07 41.21
C ALA A 10 35.19 9.10 40.06
N ALA A 11 33.95 8.61 40.11
CA ALA A 11 33.12 8.32 38.94
C ALA A 11 33.69 7.33 37.90
N LEU A 12 33.64 6.03 38.22
CA LEU A 12 33.45 5.00 37.20
C LEU A 12 31.96 4.91 36.85
N CYS A 13 31.41 5.98 36.29
CA CYS A 13 30.12 5.93 35.62
C CYS A 13 30.33 5.20 34.30
N ALA A 14 29.64 4.08 34.13
CA ALA A 14 29.53 3.34 32.90
C ALA A 14 29.26 4.30 31.73
N VAL A 15 30.26 4.49 30.87
CA VAL A 15 30.08 5.14 29.58
C VAL A 15 29.38 4.12 28.69
N PRO A 16 28.12 4.34 28.27
CA PRO A 16 27.57 3.55 27.18
C PRO A 16 28.44 3.83 25.96
N GLY A 17 29.22 2.83 25.53
CA GLY A 17 29.97 2.91 24.29
C GLY A 17 29.02 3.24 23.13
N PRO A 18 29.48 3.96 22.10
CA PRO A 18 28.66 4.21 20.93
C PRO A 18 28.13 2.88 20.40
N PRO A 19 26.85 2.79 19.98
CA PRO A 19 26.32 1.56 19.41
C PRO A 19 27.23 1.15 18.27
N GLY A 20 27.87 0.00 18.43
CA GLY A 20 28.77 -0.55 17.42
C GLY A 20 28.02 -0.61 16.09
N LEU A 21 28.59 0.03 15.07
CA LEU A 21 28.16 -0.16 13.69
C LEU A 21 28.28 -1.65 13.38
N VAL A 22 27.15 -2.37 13.42
CA VAL A 22 27.04 -3.71 12.85
C VAL A 22 27.27 -3.52 11.35
N ARG A 23 28.47 -3.89 10.88
CA ARG A 23 28.75 -3.97 9.44
C ARG A 23 27.75 -4.94 8.84
N ALA A 24 26.87 -4.45 7.98
CA ALA A 24 25.92 -5.28 7.25
C ALA A 24 26.70 -6.42 6.57
N ALA A 25 26.36 -7.66 6.93
CA ALA A 25 26.87 -8.83 6.23
C ALA A 25 26.54 -8.68 4.75
N GLU A 26 27.53 -8.86 3.87
CA GLU A 26 27.30 -8.76 2.44
C GLU A 26 26.36 -9.90 2.01
N ALA A 27 25.09 -9.57 1.79
CA ALA A 27 24.10 -10.53 1.33
C ALA A 27 24.48 -11.05 -0.07
N PRO A 28 24.41 -12.37 -0.34
CA PRO A 28 24.81 -12.97 -1.61
C PRO A 28 24.04 -12.44 -2.84
N ARG A 29 22.84 -11.88 -2.62
CA ARG A 29 22.07 -11.10 -3.61
C ARG A 29 21.31 -10.00 -2.88
N GLY A 30 21.23 -8.82 -3.51
CA GLY A 30 20.48 -7.67 -3.00
C GLY A 30 21.34 -6.72 -2.18
N ARG A 31 21.90 -5.70 -2.85
CA ARG A 31 22.28 -4.44 -2.22
C ARG A 31 21.33 -3.39 -2.76
N ALA A 32 20.78 -2.54 -1.89
CA ALA A 32 20.05 -1.35 -2.30
C ALA A 32 20.96 -0.14 -2.08
N SER A 33 21.20 0.64 -3.12
CA SER A 33 21.67 2.01 -2.99
C SER A 33 20.47 2.93 -3.10
N ALA A 34 20.41 3.95 -2.26
CA ALA A 34 19.42 4.99 -2.42
C ALA A 34 19.78 5.80 -3.68
N GLU A 35 18.85 5.87 -4.63
CA GLU A 35 18.97 6.70 -5.82
C GLU A 35 17.87 7.76 -5.78
N SER A 36 18.25 9.02 -5.96
CA SER A 36 17.30 10.11 -6.16
C SER A 36 16.88 10.11 -7.64
N ALA A 37 15.92 9.25 -8.00
CA ALA A 37 15.30 9.27 -9.31
C ALA A 37 14.08 10.20 -9.28
N GLU A 38 13.98 11.09 -10.26
CA GLU A 38 12.75 11.86 -10.47
C GLU A 38 11.71 10.94 -11.11
N CYS A 39 10.53 10.85 -10.49
CA CYS A 39 9.41 10.11 -11.05
C CYS A 39 8.82 10.96 -12.18
N THR A 40 9.08 10.58 -13.42
CA THR A 40 8.50 11.26 -14.58
C THR A 40 7.01 10.99 -14.68
N ASP A 41 6.26 11.94 -15.24
CA ASP A 41 4.84 11.76 -15.54
C ASP A 41 4.60 10.48 -16.34
N GLN A 42 3.73 9.62 -15.81
CA GLN A 42 3.48 8.32 -16.41
C GLN A 42 2.03 7.85 -16.21
N LYS A 43 1.53 7.15 -17.21
CA LYS A 43 0.22 6.51 -17.18
C LYS A 43 0.42 5.03 -16.93
N VAL A 44 -0.14 4.55 -15.82
CA VAL A 44 0.07 3.19 -15.31
C VAL A 44 -1.26 2.47 -15.22
N VAL A 45 -1.29 1.22 -15.66
CA VAL A 45 -2.46 0.34 -15.55
C VAL A 45 -2.12 -0.82 -14.63
N PHE A 46 -2.98 -1.08 -13.64
CA PHE A 46 -2.87 -2.24 -12.77
C PHE A 46 -3.95 -3.24 -13.12
N ASP A 47 -3.56 -4.46 -13.47
CA ASP A 47 -4.49 -5.60 -13.51
C ASP A 47 -4.72 -6.07 -12.07
N VAL A 48 -5.96 -6.03 -11.61
CA VAL A 48 -6.31 -6.34 -10.22
C VAL A 48 -7.06 -7.67 -10.15
N ALA A 49 -6.38 -8.70 -9.68
CA ALA A 49 -6.97 -9.98 -9.29
C ALA A 49 -6.72 -10.25 -7.80
N ALA A 50 -7.51 -9.60 -6.93
CA ALA A 50 -7.30 -9.63 -5.49
C ALA A 50 -8.39 -10.43 -4.78
N GLY A 51 -7.99 -11.55 -4.15
CA GLY A 51 -8.86 -12.28 -3.23
C GLY A 51 -8.88 -11.64 -1.84
N GLY A 52 -10.01 -11.01 -1.48
CA GLY A 52 -10.23 -10.44 -0.13
C GLY A 52 -10.08 -8.93 -0.04
N VAL A 53 -10.76 -8.33 0.94
CA VAL A 53 -10.86 -6.87 1.09
C VAL A 53 -9.52 -6.23 1.45
N GLU A 54 -8.74 -6.89 2.30
CA GLU A 54 -7.42 -6.42 2.74
C GLU A 54 -6.46 -6.30 1.55
N ARG A 55 -6.51 -7.27 0.63
CA ARG A 55 -5.69 -7.24 -0.59
C ARG A 55 -6.14 -6.15 -1.54
N VAL A 56 -7.44 -5.92 -1.67
CA VAL A 56 -7.96 -4.81 -2.49
C VAL A 56 -7.52 -3.47 -1.90
N ASN A 57 -7.63 -3.27 -0.58
CA ASN A 57 -7.14 -2.05 0.07
C ASN A 57 -5.65 -1.86 -0.18
N ALA A 58 -4.82 -2.90 -0.07
CA ALA A 58 -3.38 -2.79 -0.36
C ALA A 58 -3.07 -2.37 -1.81
N VAL A 59 -3.92 -2.77 -2.78
CA VAL A 59 -3.80 -2.31 -4.17
C VAL A 59 -4.18 -0.83 -4.28
N LEU A 60 -5.26 -0.42 -3.62
CA LEU A 60 -5.73 0.97 -3.61
C LEU A 60 -4.71 1.90 -2.92
N ASP A 61 -4.13 1.47 -1.80
CA ASP A 61 -3.07 2.20 -1.08
C ASP A 61 -1.84 2.39 -1.98
N ARG A 62 -1.46 1.35 -2.72
CA ARG A 62 -0.36 1.44 -3.69
C ARG A 62 -0.67 2.40 -4.84
N ALA A 63 -1.90 2.38 -5.36
CA ALA A 63 -2.33 3.31 -6.39
C ALA A 63 -2.28 4.76 -5.90
N SER A 64 -2.69 5.02 -4.66
CA SER A 64 -2.57 6.32 -4.00
C SER A 64 -1.10 6.75 -3.84
N HIS A 65 -0.23 5.83 -3.42
CA HIS A 65 1.17 6.18 -3.21
C HIS A 65 1.90 6.53 -4.51
N ILE A 66 1.49 5.95 -5.64
CA ILE A 66 2.08 6.23 -6.96
C ILE A 66 1.58 7.57 -7.53
N SER A 67 0.38 8.02 -7.16
CA SER A 67 -0.14 9.31 -7.63
C SER A 67 0.49 10.51 -6.88
N GLU A 68 0.90 10.34 -5.62
CA GLU A 68 1.53 11.38 -4.78
C GLU A 68 2.81 12.02 -5.37
N PRO A 69 3.84 11.26 -5.80
CA PRO A 69 5.13 11.82 -6.22
C PRO A 69 5.08 12.51 -7.58
N THR A 70 4.02 12.29 -8.38
CA THR A 70 3.97 12.72 -9.79
C THR A 70 3.21 14.03 -9.99
N GLY A 71 3.10 14.85 -8.94
CA GLY A 71 2.43 16.16 -9.00
C GLY A 71 0.90 16.10 -9.22
N ALA A 72 0.32 14.91 -9.30
CA ALA A 72 -1.11 14.65 -9.42
C ALA A 72 -1.80 15.37 -10.60
N GLY A 73 -1.10 15.66 -11.69
CA GLY A 73 -1.69 16.20 -12.91
C GLY A 73 -2.45 15.12 -13.67
N PRO A 74 -3.79 15.14 -13.79
CA PRO A 74 -4.57 14.04 -14.38
C PRO A 74 -4.35 13.84 -15.89
N PHE A 75 -3.71 14.81 -16.56
CA PHE A 75 -3.41 14.75 -18.00
C PHE A 75 -2.10 14.04 -18.30
N ASP A 76 -1.11 14.24 -17.42
CA ASP A 76 0.25 13.75 -17.58
C ASP A 76 0.47 12.46 -16.79
N THR A 77 -0.22 12.33 -15.64
CA THR A 77 -0.20 11.17 -14.75
C THR A 77 -1.59 10.58 -14.60
N ALA A 78 -1.70 9.27 -14.81
CA ALA A 78 -2.94 8.53 -14.55
C ALA A 78 -2.64 7.13 -14.01
N VAL A 79 -3.42 6.69 -13.04
CA VAL A 79 -3.34 5.35 -12.46
C VAL A 79 -4.68 4.68 -12.66
N GLY A 80 -4.71 3.63 -13.48
CA GLY A 80 -5.93 2.89 -13.82
C GLY A 80 -5.93 1.47 -13.26
N PRO A 81 -6.41 1.23 -12.02
CA PRO A 81 -6.69 -0.12 -11.56
C PRO A 81 -7.89 -0.70 -12.30
N VAL A 82 -7.70 -1.84 -12.97
CA VAL A 82 -8.73 -2.58 -13.70
C VAL A 82 -9.11 -3.81 -12.88
N LEU A 83 -10.32 -3.78 -12.32
CA LEU A 83 -10.90 -4.89 -11.54
C LEU A 83 -11.42 -5.96 -12.51
N HIS A 84 -10.92 -7.20 -12.40
CA HIS A 84 -11.34 -8.32 -13.25
C HIS A 84 -11.47 -9.64 -12.47
N GLY A 85 -11.02 -9.68 -11.22
CA GLY A 85 -10.92 -10.84 -10.37
C GLY A 85 -12.04 -10.98 -9.33
N ASP A 86 -11.70 -11.65 -8.24
CA ASP A 86 -12.60 -12.01 -7.15
C ASP A 86 -12.99 -10.82 -6.28
N GLU A 87 -12.41 -9.66 -6.52
CA GLU A 87 -12.74 -8.41 -5.85
C GLU A 87 -14.02 -7.75 -6.37
N ILE A 88 -14.45 -8.04 -7.61
CA ILE A 88 -15.65 -7.42 -8.21
C ILE A 88 -16.90 -7.50 -7.30
N PRO A 89 -17.23 -8.66 -6.68
CA PRO A 89 -18.37 -8.75 -5.78
C PRO A 89 -18.30 -7.84 -4.55
N PHE A 90 -17.12 -7.35 -4.14
CA PHE A 90 -17.00 -6.41 -3.02
C PHE A 90 -17.51 -5.01 -3.38
N PHE A 91 -17.65 -4.70 -4.66
CA PHE A 91 -18.17 -3.44 -5.19
C PHE A 91 -19.64 -3.54 -5.66
N ALA A 92 -20.30 -4.67 -5.45
CA ALA A 92 -21.71 -4.83 -5.80
C ALA A 92 -22.61 -4.01 -4.86
N VAL A 93 -23.70 -3.43 -5.39
CA VAL A 93 -24.66 -2.60 -4.62
C VAL A 93 -25.16 -3.32 -3.36
N GLY A 94 -25.49 -4.61 -3.47
CA GLY A 94 -25.94 -5.42 -2.33
C GLY A 94 -24.88 -5.68 -1.24
N SER A 95 -23.61 -5.34 -1.50
CA SER A 95 -22.51 -5.43 -0.52
C SER A 95 -22.14 -4.06 0.06
N PHE A 96 -22.86 -2.99 -0.27
CA PHE A 96 -22.52 -1.64 0.16
C PHE A 96 -22.51 -1.49 1.68
N GLU A 97 -23.53 -2.00 2.38
CA GLU A 97 -23.59 -1.90 3.84
C GLU A 97 -22.37 -2.55 4.51
N ASP A 98 -22.00 -3.76 4.08
CA ASP A 98 -20.88 -4.53 4.64
C ASP A 98 -19.49 -4.02 4.20
N ARG A 99 -19.43 -3.37 3.02
CA ARG A 99 -18.18 -2.93 2.38
C ARG A 99 -18.09 -1.42 2.20
N ARG A 100 -18.91 -0.64 2.92
CA ARG A 100 -19.00 0.83 2.78
C ARG A 100 -17.64 1.49 2.86
N ARG A 101 -16.82 1.11 3.84
CA ARG A 101 -15.47 1.68 4.03
C ARG A 101 -14.58 1.49 2.80
N LEU A 102 -14.60 0.31 2.19
CA LEU A 102 -13.86 0.03 0.96
C LEU A 102 -14.40 0.88 -0.20
N MET A 103 -15.71 0.86 -0.43
CA MET A 103 -16.30 1.55 -1.58
C MET A 103 -16.16 3.08 -1.48
N VAL A 104 -16.38 3.66 -0.30
CA VAL A 104 -16.18 5.09 -0.05
C VAL A 104 -14.69 5.45 -0.15
N GLY A 105 -13.79 4.63 0.39
CA GLY A 105 -12.35 4.84 0.26
C GLY A 105 -11.90 4.82 -1.21
N ALA A 106 -12.37 3.83 -1.98
CA ALA A 106 -12.11 3.71 -3.40
C ALA A 106 -12.67 4.91 -4.19
N GLN A 107 -13.86 5.40 -3.85
CA GLN A 107 -14.42 6.63 -4.44
C GLN A 107 -13.57 7.86 -4.10
N SER A 108 -13.13 8.02 -2.86
CA SER A 108 -12.32 9.17 -2.45
C SER A 108 -11.05 9.30 -3.28
N LEU A 109 -10.45 8.18 -3.69
CA LEU A 109 -9.26 8.16 -4.55
C LEU A 109 -9.52 8.70 -5.96
N THR A 110 -10.75 8.60 -6.47
CA THR A 110 -11.05 9.04 -7.85
C THR A 110 -11.42 10.52 -7.97
N VAL A 111 -11.70 11.20 -6.86
CA VAL A 111 -12.15 12.62 -6.85
C VAL A 111 -11.13 13.54 -7.52
N GLY A 112 -9.83 13.25 -7.37
CA GLY A 112 -8.75 14.04 -7.97
C GLY A 112 -8.48 13.77 -9.46
N GLY A 113 -9.18 12.81 -10.08
CA GLY A 113 -9.04 12.50 -11.51
C GLY A 113 -7.74 11.77 -11.92
N VAL A 114 -6.76 11.65 -11.03
CA VAL A 114 -5.51 10.91 -11.29
C VAL A 114 -5.72 9.40 -11.22
N ILE A 115 -6.59 8.93 -10.33
CA ILE A 115 -6.91 7.51 -10.19
C ILE A 115 -8.26 7.23 -10.83
N GLU A 116 -8.27 6.33 -11.81
CA GLU A 116 -9.47 5.87 -12.50
C GLU A 116 -9.72 4.38 -12.25
N LEU A 117 -10.63 4.07 -11.33
CA LEU A 117 -11.08 2.70 -11.13
C LEU A 117 -11.93 2.24 -12.31
N ARG A 118 -11.47 1.18 -12.99
CA ARG A 118 -12.17 0.54 -14.10
C ARG A 118 -12.57 -0.87 -13.71
N MET A 119 -13.65 -1.37 -14.29
CA MET A 119 -14.13 -2.74 -14.07
C MET A 119 -14.29 -3.45 -15.40
N CYS A 120 -13.76 -4.67 -15.48
CA CYS A 120 -13.93 -5.53 -16.64
C CYS A 120 -15.40 -5.98 -16.72
N ARG A 121 -16.11 -5.49 -17.75
CA ARG A 121 -17.53 -5.79 -17.96
C ARG A 121 -17.80 -7.29 -18.08
N VAL A 122 -16.99 -8.01 -18.87
CA VAL A 122 -17.17 -9.46 -19.07
C VAL A 122 -17.02 -10.23 -17.76
N ALA A 123 -16.04 -9.87 -16.94
CA ALA A 123 -15.85 -10.49 -15.63
C ALA A 123 -16.99 -10.14 -14.66
N ALA A 124 -17.47 -8.90 -14.67
CA ALA A 124 -18.60 -8.48 -13.85
C ALA A 124 -19.89 -9.23 -14.23
N ASP A 125 -20.18 -9.35 -15.51
CA ASP A 125 -21.36 -10.06 -16.02
C ASP A 125 -21.30 -11.56 -15.66
N ALA A 126 -20.14 -12.21 -15.87
CA ALA A 126 -19.93 -13.61 -15.52
C ALA A 126 -20.11 -13.89 -14.02
N ARG A 127 -19.76 -12.92 -13.17
CA ARG A 127 -19.90 -13.04 -11.71
C ARG A 127 -21.32 -12.71 -11.24
N ALA A 128 -22.00 -11.78 -11.91
CA ALA A 128 -23.40 -11.46 -11.67
C ALA A 128 -24.34 -12.62 -12.05
N THR A 129 -24.06 -13.33 -13.14
CA THR A 129 -24.80 -14.55 -13.52
C THR A 129 -24.55 -15.70 -12.54
N ARG A 130 -23.30 -15.92 -12.10
CA ARG A 130 -22.96 -16.93 -11.08
C ARG A 130 -23.73 -16.72 -9.76
N ARG A 131 -23.87 -15.47 -9.30
CA ARG A 131 -24.66 -15.16 -8.09
C ARG A 131 -26.14 -15.53 -8.25
N ARG A 132 -26.75 -15.20 -9.40
CA ARG A 132 -28.16 -15.53 -9.67
C ARG A 132 -28.43 -17.04 -9.66
N THR A 133 -27.52 -17.83 -10.23
CA THR A 133 -27.66 -19.29 -10.21
C THR A 133 -27.47 -19.88 -8.81
N SER A 134 -26.61 -19.30 -7.96
CA SER A 134 -26.43 -19.78 -6.58
C SER A 134 -27.59 -19.45 -5.64
N THR A 135 -28.32 -18.35 -5.88
CA THR A 135 -29.50 -17.96 -5.07
C THR A 135 -30.81 -18.60 -5.55
N GLY A 136 -30.81 -19.23 -6.73
CA GLY A 136 -31.96 -19.91 -7.32
C GLY A 136 -31.98 -21.44 -7.14
N SER A 137 -31.05 -22.00 -6.36
CA SER A 137 -31.01 -23.43 -6.02
C SER A 137 -31.32 -23.63 -4.54
N SER A 138 -32.57 -23.42 -4.15
CA SER A 138 -33.17 -24.13 -3.02
C SER A 138 -34.21 -25.09 -3.60
N PRO A 139 -34.16 -26.40 -3.27
CA PRO A 139 -35.24 -27.33 -3.60
C PRO A 139 -36.54 -26.97 -2.87
#